data_AF-A0A7S3B7G0-F1
#
_entry.id   AF-A0A7S3B7G0-F1
#
_cell.length_a   1.000
_cell.length_b   1.000
_cell.length_c   1.000
_cell.angle_alpha   90.00
_cell.angle_beta   90.00
_cell.angle_gamma   90.00
#
_symmetry.space_group_name_H-M   'P 1'
#
loop_
_entity.id
_entity.type
_entity.pdbx_description
1 polymer ?
#
loop_
_entity_poly.entity_id
_entity_poly.type
_entity_poly.pdbx_seq_one_letter_code
_entity_poly.pdbx_strand_id
1 'polypeptide(L)'
;MTSTAVGAAGSNPDYTYFARACLCTPLWTDDEVRGDLTPTPVADTLFASTFTSTFAAFMHSSSILVYPNSTAYDPRRNITTRLQSWEFQPGLEFGSDLAGMTFIAPDFNTRKRAPPPCPGHSPVGGCGVPGQADLHDFAGGTLEWFEERLDALASRRGHFAASDTVLDGSVVLLTHQPFRCAPGVPDWYFCFSGSDKATLRKSIDRHGLRAAFFGQLAGHQHRWFNGKAFDEPSWSTFRQWENSAVKGDKADHAMASSLSVFTVQRARVTGVTQYWQECGVWRTKHPRMNRLRI
;
A
#
# COMPACT_ATOMS: atom_id res chain seq x y z
N MET A 1 -46.64 -31.64 14.07
CA MET A 1 -46.53 -31.52 12.62
C MET A 1 -46.15 -30.09 12.29
N THR A 2 -45.04 -29.97 11.58
CA THR A 2 -44.32 -28.77 11.15
C THR A 2 -45.10 -27.92 10.15
N SER A 3 -45.07 -26.59 10.32
CA SER A 3 -45.08 -25.66 9.19
C SER A 3 -44.40 -24.35 9.62
N THR A 4 -43.21 -24.16 9.06
CA THR A 4 -42.35 -22.98 9.10
C THR A 4 -42.88 -21.90 8.16
N ALA A 5 -43.06 -20.67 8.66
CA ALA A 5 -43.17 -19.48 7.83
C ALA A 5 -41.90 -18.64 7.97
N VAL A 6 -41.16 -18.56 6.86
CA VAL A 6 -39.94 -17.77 6.67
C VAL A 6 -40.36 -16.33 6.42
N GLY A 7 -39.99 -15.42 7.32
CA GLY A 7 -40.22 -13.98 7.20
C GLY A 7 -39.00 -13.25 6.65
N ALA A 8 -39.14 -12.78 5.41
CA ALA A 8 -38.48 -11.65 4.74
C ALA A 8 -37.03 -11.28 5.11
N ALA A 9 -36.11 -11.64 4.22
CA ALA A 9 -34.83 -10.95 4.06
C ALA A 9 -35.09 -9.53 3.55
N GLY A 10 -34.69 -8.53 4.33
CA GLY A 10 -34.65 -7.13 3.90
C GLY A 10 -33.64 -6.95 2.77
N SER A 11 -34.10 -6.36 1.67
CA SER A 11 -33.28 -5.92 0.54
C SER A 11 -32.34 -4.79 1.00
N ASN A 12 -31.04 -5.10 1.05
CA ASN A 12 -29.98 -4.11 1.23
C ASN A 12 -29.73 -3.43 -0.14
N PRO A 13 -29.69 -2.09 -0.24
CA PRO A 13 -29.55 -1.42 -1.52
C PRO A 13 -28.21 -1.75 -2.18
N ASP A 14 -28.29 -1.97 -3.49
CA ASP A 14 -27.18 -2.24 -4.40
C ASP A 14 -26.08 -1.18 -4.29
N TYR A 15 -24.98 -1.51 -3.62
CA TYR A 15 -23.70 -0.85 -3.86
C TYR A 15 -23.11 -1.45 -5.13
N THR A 16 -23.54 -0.93 -6.28
CA THR A 16 -22.88 -1.22 -7.56
C THR A 16 -21.50 -0.58 -7.53
N TYR A 17 -20.47 -1.37 -7.25
CA TYR A 17 -19.08 -0.95 -7.44
C TYR A 17 -18.90 -0.65 -8.93
N PHE A 18 -18.61 0.61 -9.27
CA PHE A 18 -18.15 1.00 -10.60
C PHE A 18 -16.75 0.41 -10.82
N ALA A 19 -16.68 -0.86 -11.23
CA ALA A 19 -15.54 -1.36 -11.96
C ALA A 19 -15.62 -0.77 -13.38
N ARG A 20 -15.15 0.48 -13.55
CA ARG A 20 -14.80 0.95 -14.89
C ARG A 20 -13.71 0.01 -15.38
N ALA A 21 -14.03 -0.79 -16.39
CA ALA A 21 -13.03 -1.49 -17.17
C ALA A 21 -11.97 -0.46 -17.58
N CYS A 22 -10.75 -0.60 -17.06
CA CYS A 22 -9.60 0.05 -17.65
C CYS A 22 -9.57 -0.38 -19.11
N LEU A 23 -9.88 0.55 -20.00
CA LEU A 23 -9.67 0.34 -21.42
C LEU A 23 -8.21 -0.07 -21.60
N CYS A 24 -7.99 -1.26 -22.15
CA CYS A 24 -6.68 -1.75 -22.58
C CYS A 24 -6.19 -0.89 -23.75
N THR A 25 -5.89 0.38 -23.51
CA THR A 25 -4.98 1.12 -24.37
C THR A 25 -3.59 0.67 -23.97
N PRO A 26 -2.75 0.16 -24.89
CA PRO A 26 -1.38 -0.18 -24.55
C PRO A 26 -0.68 1.12 -24.17
N LEU A 27 -0.57 1.37 -22.87
CA LEU A 27 0.17 2.51 -22.30
C LEU A 27 1.69 2.33 -22.47
N TRP A 28 2.09 1.19 -23.02
CA TRP A 28 3.46 0.76 -23.25
C TRP A 28 3.51 0.27 -24.70
N THR A 29 4.11 1.06 -25.57
CA THR A 29 4.58 0.54 -26.86
C THR A 29 5.96 -0.06 -26.63
N ASP A 30 6.25 -1.23 -27.21
CA ASP A 30 7.51 -1.95 -27.02
C ASP A 30 8.75 -1.12 -27.45
N ASP A 31 8.54 -0.03 -28.18
CA ASP A 31 9.57 0.93 -28.61
C ASP A 31 9.94 1.99 -27.54
N GLU A 32 9.20 2.08 -26.43
CA GLU A 32 9.39 3.06 -25.35
C GLU A 32 10.03 2.48 -24.08
N VAL A 33 10.92 1.48 -24.19
CA VAL A 33 11.84 1.08 -23.10
C VAL A 33 12.96 2.13 -22.88
N ARG A 34 12.69 3.40 -23.18
CA ARG A 34 13.34 4.54 -22.55
C ARG A 34 12.31 5.07 -21.57
N GLY A 35 12.30 4.50 -20.36
CA GLY A 35 11.54 5.04 -19.24
C GLY A 35 11.70 6.56 -19.21
N ASP A 36 10.61 7.27 -19.00
CA ASP A 36 10.51 8.70 -19.25
C ASP A 36 11.72 9.47 -18.68
N LEU A 37 12.52 10.04 -19.59
CA LEU A 37 13.76 10.75 -19.29
C LEU A 37 13.51 12.25 -19.04
N THR A 38 12.25 12.68 -19.03
CA THR A 38 11.93 14.06 -18.70
C THR A 38 12.14 14.32 -17.20
N PRO A 39 12.46 15.57 -16.81
CA PRO A 39 12.57 15.95 -15.39
C PRO A 39 11.29 15.70 -14.58
N THR A 40 10.16 15.52 -15.26
CA THR A 40 8.85 15.21 -14.69
C THR A 40 8.23 14.08 -15.49
N PRO A 41 8.43 12.81 -15.09
CA PRO A 41 7.84 11.68 -15.80
C PRO A 41 6.34 11.90 -16.03
N VAL A 42 5.89 11.70 -17.26
CA VAL A 42 4.49 11.71 -17.69
C VAL A 42 3.67 10.79 -16.80
N ALA A 43 4.24 9.65 -16.40
CA ALA A 43 3.61 8.75 -15.43
C ALA A 43 3.37 9.41 -14.06
N ASP A 44 4.31 10.23 -13.56
CA ASP A 44 4.15 10.92 -12.29
C ASP A 44 3.11 12.02 -12.35
N THR A 45 3.08 12.74 -13.46
CA THR A 45 2.08 13.78 -13.71
C THR A 45 0.69 13.15 -13.88
N LEU A 46 0.59 12.04 -14.62
CA LEU A 46 -0.64 11.27 -14.78
C LEU A 46 -1.12 10.67 -13.45
N PHE A 47 -0.21 10.16 -12.62
CA PHE A 47 -0.54 9.71 -11.27
C PHE A 47 -1.09 10.86 -10.45
N ALA A 48 -0.39 11.99 -10.37
CA ALA A 48 -0.82 13.15 -9.60
C ALA A 48 -2.19 13.66 -10.05
N SER A 49 -2.43 13.76 -11.36
CA SER A 49 -3.72 14.21 -11.90
C SER A 49 -4.84 13.20 -11.63
N THR A 50 -4.58 11.90 -11.83
CA THR A 50 -5.56 10.84 -11.60
C THR A 50 -5.90 10.72 -10.12
N PHE A 51 -4.89 10.68 -9.26
CA PHE A 51 -5.03 10.62 -7.81
C PHE A 51 -5.85 11.81 -7.31
N THR A 52 -5.47 13.03 -7.68
CA THR A 52 -6.21 14.24 -7.30
C THR A 52 -7.66 14.19 -7.78
N SER A 53 -7.89 13.83 -9.05
CA SER A 53 -9.25 13.73 -9.61
C SER A 53 -10.09 12.65 -8.92
N THR A 54 -9.50 11.51 -8.57
CA THR A 54 -10.19 10.42 -7.90
C THR A 54 -10.55 10.80 -6.47
N PHE A 55 -9.62 11.39 -5.72
CA PHE A 55 -9.85 11.75 -4.32
C PHE A 55 -10.67 13.02 -4.15
N ALA A 56 -10.69 13.94 -5.13
CA ALA A 56 -11.50 15.16 -5.07
C ALA A 56 -12.99 14.87 -4.81
N ALA A 57 -13.53 13.79 -5.38
CA ALA A 57 -14.92 13.37 -5.16
C ALA A 57 -15.20 12.94 -3.71
N PHE A 58 -14.15 12.66 -2.93
CA PHE A 58 -14.20 12.16 -1.57
C PHE A 58 -13.70 13.17 -0.53
N MET A 59 -13.29 14.36 -0.96
CA MET A 59 -12.82 15.44 -0.08
C MET A 59 -14.00 16.18 0.53
N HIS A 60 -14.66 15.55 1.50
CA HIS A 60 -15.67 16.20 2.34
C HIS A 60 -15.04 16.90 3.55
N SER A 61 -15.82 17.69 4.29
CA SER A 61 -15.33 18.45 5.45
C SER A 61 -14.78 17.59 6.59
N SER A 62 -15.05 16.29 6.59
CA SER A 62 -14.58 15.36 7.63
C SER A 62 -13.41 14.45 7.18
N SER A 63 -13.03 14.50 5.90
CA SER A 63 -11.87 13.77 5.36
C SER A 63 -10.60 14.63 5.41
N ILE A 64 -9.44 13.98 5.56
CA ILE A 64 -8.13 14.64 5.45
C ILE A 64 -7.35 13.98 4.32
N LEU A 65 -6.83 14.78 3.39
CA LEU A 65 -5.87 14.35 2.39
C LEU A 65 -4.68 15.31 2.40
N VAL A 66 -3.50 14.75 2.61
CA VAL A 66 -2.24 15.48 2.48
C VAL A 66 -1.49 14.88 1.30
N TYR A 67 -1.34 15.65 0.23
CA TYR A 67 -0.52 15.27 -0.92
C TYR A 67 0.32 16.48 -1.35
N PRO A 68 1.53 16.66 -0.81
CA PRO A 68 2.33 17.86 -1.07
C PRO A 68 2.83 17.93 -2.52
N ASN A 69 2.89 16.81 -3.25
CA ASN A 69 3.44 16.71 -4.61
C ASN A 69 4.75 17.52 -4.75
N SER A 70 5.70 17.24 -3.86
CA SER A 70 6.94 18.01 -3.73
C SER A 70 8.07 17.43 -4.57
N THR A 71 9.08 18.28 -4.79
CA THR A 71 10.37 17.90 -5.38
C THR A 71 11.48 18.26 -4.41
N ALA A 72 12.49 17.41 -4.28
CA ALA A 72 13.63 17.63 -3.41
C ALA A 72 14.92 17.14 -4.09
N TYR A 73 16.03 17.81 -3.80
CA TYR A 73 17.33 17.46 -4.34
C TYR A 73 17.99 16.36 -3.50
N ASP A 74 18.33 15.22 -4.12
CA ASP A 74 19.07 14.13 -3.48
C ASP A 74 20.59 14.36 -3.71
N PRO A 75 21.33 14.85 -2.70
CA PRO A 75 22.76 15.13 -2.85
C PRO A 75 23.60 13.87 -3.05
N ARG A 76 23.11 12.70 -2.65
CA ARG A 76 23.83 11.41 -2.77
C ARG A 76 23.88 10.92 -4.21
N ARG A 77 22.87 11.32 -5.00
CA ARG A 77 22.69 10.93 -6.40
C ARG A 77 22.86 12.08 -7.38
N ASN A 78 22.94 13.31 -6.89
CA ASN A 78 23.01 14.53 -7.71
C ASN A 78 21.83 14.62 -8.69
N ILE A 79 20.61 14.38 -8.19
CA ILE A 79 19.36 14.45 -8.97
C ILE A 79 18.28 15.18 -8.19
N THR A 80 17.35 15.80 -8.90
CA THR A 80 16.09 16.26 -8.30
C THR A 80 15.08 15.13 -8.37
N THR A 81 14.53 14.76 -7.22
CA THR A 81 13.54 13.69 -7.11
C THR A 81 12.15 14.29 -6.90
N ARG A 82 11.18 13.85 -7.69
CA ARG A 82 9.75 14.11 -7.44
C ARG A 82 9.19 13.02 -6.55
N LEU A 83 8.63 13.40 -5.41
CA LEU A 83 8.14 12.48 -4.39
C LEU A 83 6.62 12.47 -4.38
N GLN A 84 6.04 11.27 -4.32
CA GLN A 84 4.60 11.05 -4.42
C GLN A 84 3.97 10.61 -3.09
N SER A 85 4.53 11.06 -1.98
CA SER A 85 4.04 10.70 -0.65
C SER A 85 2.67 11.31 -0.36
N TRP A 86 1.77 10.57 0.28
CA TRP A 86 0.46 11.10 0.69
C TRP A 86 -0.08 10.46 1.98
N GLU A 87 -0.96 11.18 2.67
CA GLU A 87 -1.75 10.69 3.80
C GLU A 87 -3.23 10.87 3.46
N PHE A 88 -4.06 9.87 3.79
CA PHE A 88 -5.50 9.94 3.69
C PHE A 88 -6.15 9.44 4.98
N GLN A 89 -7.02 10.26 5.56
CA GLN A 89 -7.93 9.88 6.63
C GLN A 89 -9.36 9.98 6.07
N PRO A 90 -10.07 8.86 5.91
CA PRO A 90 -11.46 8.89 5.48
C PRO A 90 -12.32 9.64 6.49
N GLY A 91 -13.33 10.35 6.00
CA GLY A 91 -14.36 10.97 6.83
C GLY A 91 -15.50 10.00 7.19
N LEU A 92 -16.48 10.50 7.95
CA LEU A 92 -17.65 9.73 8.39
C LEU A 92 -18.53 9.23 7.23
N GLU A 93 -18.45 9.87 6.07
CA GLU A 93 -19.11 9.43 4.84
C GLU A 93 -18.66 8.05 4.34
N PHE A 94 -17.45 7.62 4.73
CA PHE A 94 -16.93 6.28 4.45
C PHE A 94 -17.41 5.23 5.47
N GLY A 95 -18.23 5.64 6.43
CA GLY A 95 -18.68 4.83 7.55
C GLY A 95 -17.79 5.02 8.77
N SER A 96 -18.41 4.90 9.96
CA SER A 96 -17.74 5.11 11.25
C SER A 96 -16.52 4.20 11.46
N ASP A 97 -16.53 3.01 10.86
CA ASP A 97 -15.41 2.07 10.97
C ASP A 97 -14.17 2.54 10.20
N LEU A 98 -14.34 3.14 9.01
CA LEU A 98 -13.22 3.64 8.21
C LEU A 98 -12.78 5.05 8.64
N ALA A 99 -13.69 5.85 9.18
CA ALA A 99 -13.42 7.22 9.60
C ALA A 99 -12.33 7.33 10.69
N GLY A 100 -12.12 6.27 11.46
CA GLY A 100 -11.05 6.20 12.45
C GLY A 100 -9.69 5.83 11.87
N MET A 101 -9.61 5.30 10.64
CA MET A 101 -8.34 4.81 10.08
C MET A 101 -7.51 5.93 9.46
N THR A 102 -6.19 5.76 9.45
CA THR A 102 -5.28 6.60 8.66
C THR A 102 -4.49 5.74 7.69
N PHE A 103 -4.45 6.15 6.44
CA PHE A 103 -3.60 5.56 5.41
C PHE A 103 -2.43 6.49 5.17
N ILE A 104 -1.21 5.97 5.27
CA ILE A 104 0.01 6.72 4.95
C ILE A 104 0.72 5.98 3.83
N ALA A 105 1.00 6.69 2.75
CA ALA A 105 1.68 6.18 1.59
C ALA A 105 2.98 6.94 1.33
N PRO A 106 4.08 6.62 2.03
CA PRO A 106 5.36 7.24 1.75
C PRO A 106 5.93 6.69 0.44
N ASP A 107 6.45 7.58 -0.40
CA ASP A 107 7.16 7.19 -1.62
C ASP A 107 8.58 6.73 -1.29
N PHE A 108 8.71 5.44 -0.99
CA PHE A 108 9.99 4.78 -0.75
C PHE A 108 10.52 4.01 -1.98
N ASN A 109 10.08 4.40 -3.18
CA ASN A 109 10.58 3.75 -4.40
C ASN A 109 11.99 4.23 -4.73
N THR A 110 12.89 3.29 -5.00
CA THR A 110 14.20 3.64 -5.56
C THR A 110 14.04 4.34 -6.91
N ARG A 111 14.86 5.36 -7.14
CA ARG A 111 15.02 6.02 -8.45
C ARG A 111 16.17 5.45 -9.26
N LYS A 112 16.73 4.31 -8.83
CA LYS A 112 17.73 3.59 -9.63
C LYS A 112 17.06 3.13 -10.91
N ARG A 113 17.70 3.44 -12.03
CA ARG A 113 17.25 3.00 -13.36
C ARG A 113 17.17 1.48 -13.38
N ALA A 114 16.15 0.96 -14.06
CA ALA A 114 16.15 -0.41 -14.55
C ALA A 114 17.48 -0.71 -15.26
N PRO A 115 18.23 -1.76 -14.90
CA PRO A 115 19.31 -2.20 -15.76
C PRO A 115 18.69 -2.58 -17.12
N PRO A 116 19.40 -2.38 -18.23
CA PRO A 116 18.94 -2.91 -19.52
C PRO A 116 18.69 -4.43 -19.39
N PRO A 117 17.69 -4.98 -20.10
CA PRO A 117 17.41 -6.41 -20.06
C PRO A 117 18.68 -7.18 -20.45
N CYS A 118 19.23 -7.96 -19.52
CA CYS A 118 20.42 -8.75 -19.83
C CYS A 118 20.04 -9.87 -20.82
N PRO A 119 20.79 -10.03 -21.92
CA PRO A 119 20.65 -11.19 -22.78
C PRO A 119 21.08 -12.46 -22.03
N GLY A 120 20.21 -13.46 -21.94
CA GLY A 120 20.56 -14.80 -21.47
C GLY A 120 20.41 -15.04 -19.96
N HIS A 121 19.29 -15.69 -19.60
CA HIS A 121 19.19 -16.70 -18.54
C HIS A 121 19.84 -16.39 -17.17
N SER A 122 19.18 -15.58 -16.35
CA SER A 122 19.20 -15.86 -14.90
C SER A 122 18.18 -16.99 -14.61
N PRO A 123 18.54 -18.07 -13.92
CA PRO A 123 17.60 -19.09 -13.46
C PRO A 123 16.61 -18.55 -12.42
N VAL A 124 16.87 -17.38 -11.85
CA VAL A 124 15.92 -16.53 -11.14
C VAL A 124 15.55 -15.40 -12.11
N GLY A 125 14.49 -15.61 -12.90
CA GLY A 125 14.19 -14.83 -14.09
C GLY A 125 14.34 -13.31 -13.94
N GLY A 126 15.19 -12.73 -14.78
CA GLY A 126 15.20 -11.30 -15.10
C GLY A 126 16.32 -10.48 -14.45
N CYS A 127 17.10 -9.81 -15.29
CA CYS A 127 17.68 -8.51 -14.93
C CYS A 127 16.57 -7.47 -14.80
N GLY A 128 15.67 -7.68 -13.84
CA GLY A 128 14.68 -6.70 -13.44
C GLY A 128 15.37 -5.51 -12.76
N VAL A 129 14.64 -4.40 -12.64
CA VAL A 129 15.05 -3.28 -11.78
C VAL A 129 15.37 -3.86 -10.40
N PRO A 130 16.57 -3.63 -9.82
CA PRO A 130 16.74 -3.82 -8.39
C PRO A 130 15.78 -2.84 -7.73
N GLY A 131 14.60 -3.33 -7.38
CA GLY A 131 13.49 -2.55 -6.86
C GLY A 131 13.58 -2.37 -5.35
N GLN A 132 14.81 -2.26 -4.86
CA GLN A 132 15.10 -1.96 -3.46
C GLN A 132 14.30 -0.73 -3.01
N ALA A 133 13.87 -0.74 -1.75
CA ALA A 133 13.32 0.48 -1.17
C ALA A 133 14.43 1.55 -1.05
N ASP A 134 14.02 2.80 -0.98
CA ASP A 134 14.87 3.93 -0.61
C ASP A 134 14.07 4.85 0.29
N LEU A 135 14.57 5.09 1.50
CA LEU A 135 13.90 5.96 2.46
C LEU A 135 13.93 7.44 2.04
N HIS A 136 14.81 7.81 1.09
CA HIS A 136 15.07 9.20 0.72
C HIS A 136 15.39 10.04 1.95
N ASP A 137 16.35 9.54 2.75
CA ASP A 137 16.86 10.19 3.95
C ASP A 137 17.81 11.35 3.58
N PHE A 138 17.21 12.48 3.23
CA PHE A 138 17.84 13.76 2.93
C PHE A 138 16.82 14.88 3.13
N ALA A 139 17.26 16.14 3.18
CA ALA A 139 16.39 17.30 3.40
C ALA A 139 15.31 17.44 2.31
N GLY A 140 14.04 17.55 2.72
CA GLY A 140 12.87 17.53 1.86
C GLY A 140 12.52 16.15 1.31
N GLY A 141 13.21 15.10 1.76
CA GLY A 141 13.00 13.72 1.33
C GLY A 141 11.78 13.05 1.97
N THR A 142 11.46 11.82 1.54
CA THR A 142 10.28 11.10 2.02
C THR A 142 10.36 10.77 3.52
N LEU A 143 11.54 10.45 4.04
CA LEU A 143 11.67 10.09 5.46
C LEU A 143 11.33 11.27 6.38
N GLU A 144 11.82 12.48 6.07
CA GLU A 144 11.48 13.70 6.81
C GLU A 144 9.97 13.96 6.79
N TRP A 145 9.36 13.93 5.60
CA TRP A 145 7.91 14.04 5.46
C TRP A 145 7.14 12.99 6.29
N PHE A 146 7.63 11.74 6.30
CA PHE A 146 7.02 10.66 7.06
C PHE A 146 7.10 10.93 8.57
N GLU A 147 8.24 11.39 9.07
CA GLU A 147 8.41 11.79 10.47
C GLU A 147 7.46 12.95 10.86
N GLU A 148 7.29 13.97 10.00
CA GLU A 148 6.30 15.02 10.23
C GLU A 148 4.86 14.48 10.34
N ARG A 149 4.51 13.46 9.52
CA ARG A 149 3.19 12.82 9.62
C ARG A 149 3.04 12.03 10.91
N LEU A 150 4.10 11.36 11.37
CA LEU A 150 4.12 10.67 12.66
C LEU A 150 3.93 11.67 13.82
N ASP A 151 4.60 12.81 13.79
CA ASP A 151 4.43 13.89 14.77
C ASP A 151 2.98 14.41 14.79
N ALA A 152 2.40 14.68 13.63
CA ALA A 152 1.00 15.10 13.51
C ALA A 152 0.02 14.04 14.04
N LEU A 153 0.28 12.76 13.77
CA LEU A 153 -0.52 11.65 14.30
C LEU A 153 -0.42 11.52 15.82
N ALA A 154 0.80 11.58 16.37
CA ALA A 154 1.03 11.50 17.80
C ALA A 154 0.34 12.68 18.53
N SER A 155 0.45 13.88 17.97
CA SER A 155 -0.20 15.09 18.49
C SER A 155 -1.72 14.95 18.52
N ARG A 156 -2.33 14.49 17.41
CA ARG A 156 -3.78 14.21 17.34
C ARG A 156 -4.21 13.19 18.39
N ARG A 157 -3.49 12.08 18.51
CA ARG A 157 -3.83 10.99 19.46
C ARG A 157 -3.71 11.41 20.92
N GLY A 158 -2.72 12.24 21.26
CA GLY A 158 -2.61 12.81 22.61
C GLY A 158 -3.84 13.62 23.03
N HIS A 159 -4.58 14.20 22.07
CA HIS A 159 -5.81 14.95 22.34
C HIS A 159 -7.04 14.04 22.52
N PHE A 160 -7.07 12.86 21.87
CA PHE A 160 -8.22 11.95 21.90
C PHE A 160 -8.18 10.90 23.01
N ALA A 161 -7.02 10.65 23.64
CA ALA A 161 -6.89 9.70 24.75
C ALA A 161 -7.76 10.04 25.98
N ALA A 162 -8.31 11.25 26.06
CA ALA A 162 -9.24 11.68 27.11
C ALA A 162 -10.72 11.38 26.80
N SER A 163 -11.05 10.88 25.61
CA SER A 163 -12.41 10.62 25.15
C SER A 163 -12.61 9.12 24.93
N ASP A 164 -13.48 8.49 25.73
CA ASP A 164 -13.84 7.06 25.65
C ASP A 164 -14.43 6.63 24.28
N THR A 165 -14.61 7.57 23.34
CA THR A 165 -15.03 7.32 21.97
C THR A 165 -13.83 7.03 21.06
N VAL A 166 -13.45 5.76 21.02
CA VAL A 166 -12.93 4.99 19.85
C VAL A 166 -12.45 5.83 18.64
N LEU A 167 -11.44 6.68 18.82
CA LEU A 167 -10.63 7.28 17.75
C LEU A 167 -9.17 6.85 17.89
N ASP A 168 -8.96 5.66 18.41
CA ASP A 168 -7.66 4.98 18.48
C ASP A 168 -7.38 4.20 17.19
N GLY A 169 -7.79 4.77 16.05
CA GLY A 169 -7.93 4.00 14.83
C GLY A 169 -6.61 3.70 14.14
N SER A 170 -6.63 2.59 13.41
CA SER A 170 -5.43 1.94 12.90
C SER A 170 -4.75 2.79 11.81
N VAL A 171 -3.42 2.83 11.85
CA VAL A 171 -2.60 3.33 10.74
C VAL A 171 -2.24 2.17 9.83
N VAL A 172 -2.51 2.33 8.54
CA VAL A 172 -2.12 1.38 7.48
C VAL A 172 -1.10 2.05 6.57
N LEU A 173 0.05 1.40 6.42
CA LEU A 173 1.10 1.82 5.52
C LEU A 173 0.83 1.31 4.10
N LEU A 174 1.00 2.15 3.09
CA LEU A 174 0.83 1.80 1.69
C LEU A 174 2.15 2.07 0.96
N THR A 175 2.85 1.02 0.54
CA THR A 175 4.13 1.19 -0.19
C THR A 175 4.15 0.25 -1.38
N HIS A 176 5.03 0.51 -2.34
CA HIS A 176 5.26 -0.47 -3.41
C HIS A 176 6.11 -1.64 -2.89
N GLN A 177 7.27 -1.34 -2.29
CA GLN A 177 8.17 -2.36 -1.74
C GLN A 177 7.59 -2.95 -0.44
N PRO A 178 7.66 -4.27 -0.25
CA PRO A 178 7.31 -4.90 1.03
C PRO A 178 8.46 -4.83 2.03
N PHE A 179 8.14 -4.91 3.32
CA PHE A 179 9.15 -5.16 4.36
C PHE A 179 9.71 -6.58 4.26
N ARG A 180 8.86 -7.60 4.22
CA ARG A 180 9.30 -9.00 4.18
C ARG A 180 9.40 -9.50 2.76
N CYS A 181 10.56 -10.03 2.40
CA CYS A 181 10.78 -10.70 1.12
C CYS A 181 10.27 -12.15 1.09
N ALA A 182 10.12 -12.71 -0.12
CA ALA A 182 9.90 -14.12 -0.32
C ALA A 182 11.08 -14.96 0.24
N PRO A 183 10.83 -16.17 0.75
CA PRO A 183 11.91 -17.05 1.21
C PRO A 183 12.98 -17.26 0.14
N GLY A 184 14.25 -17.13 0.51
CA GLY A 184 15.39 -17.26 -0.41
C GLY A 184 15.75 -15.97 -1.17
N VAL A 185 14.94 -14.91 -1.07
CA VAL A 185 15.24 -13.59 -1.65
C VAL A 185 15.88 -12.70 -0.58
N PRO A 186 17.09 -12.17 -0.81
CA PRO A 186 17.69 -11.20 0.09
C PRO A 186 16.83 -9.93 0.18
N ASP A 187 16.58 -9.46 1.41
CA ASP A 187 15.74 -8.28 1.68
C ASP A 187 16.16 -7.04 0.88
N TRP A 188 17.46 -6.78 0.76
CA TRP A 188 17.99 -5.60 0.07
C TRP A 188 17.76 -5.60 -1.45
N TYR A 189 17.29 -6.70 -2.04
CA TYR A 189 17.13 -6.82 -3.49
C TYR A 189 15.77 -6.30 -3.98
N PHE A 190 14.69 -6.69 -3.30
CA PHE A 190 13.30 -6.38 -3.67
C PHE A 190 12.47 -5.78 -2.52
N CYS A 191 13.04 -5.65 -1.33
CA CYS A 191 12.34 -5.18 -0.13
C CYS A 191 13.09 -4.03 0.53
N PHE A 192 12.60 -3.60 1.69
CA PHE A 192 13.39 -2.77 2.59
C PHE A 192 14.60 -3.55 3.10
N SER A 193 15.78 -2.92 3.12
CA SER A 193 16.95 -3.53 3.77
C SER A 193 16.76 -3.62 5.29
N GLY A 194 17.60 -4.42 5.97
CA GLY A 194 17.55 -4.52 7.44
C GLY A 194 17.74 -3.17 8.14
N SER A 195 18.62 -2.31 7.63
CA SER A 195 18.82 -0.95 8.14
C SER A 195 17.60 -0.06 7.90
N ASP A 196 16.98 -0.12 6.72
CA ASP A 196 15.79 0.70 6.43
C ASP A 196 14.61 0.31 7.34
N LYS A 197 14.41 -1.01 7.54
CA LYS A 197 13.43 -1.53 8.51
C LYS A 197 13.71 -1.02 9.93
N ALA A 198 14.97 -1.01 10.35
CA ALA A 198 15.34 -0.53 11.68
C ALA A 198 15.07 0.98 11.83
N THR A 199 15.42 1.78 10.82
CA THR A 199 15.15 3.23 10.79
C THR A 199 13.66 3.52 10.90
N LEU A 200 12.83 2.90 10.05
CA LEU A 200 11.38 3.13 10.06
C LEU A 200 10.73 2.76 11.39
N ARG A 201 11.13 1.62 11.97
CA ARG A 201 10.62 1.21 13.28
C ARG A 201 11.06 2.15 14.38
N LYS A 202 12.33 2.58 14.37
CA LYS A 202 12.83 3.57 15.33
C LYS A 202 12.07 4.88 15.22
N SER A 203 11.75 5.35 14.02
CA SER A 203 10.93 6.54 13.81
C SER A 203 9.52 6.34 14.38
N ILE A 204 8.81 5.25 14.03
CA ILE A 204 7.47 4.96 14.58
C ILE A 204 7.49 4.84 16.12
N ASP A 205 8.49 4.17 16.68
CA ASP A 205 8.65 3.95 18.11
C ASP A 205 8.91 5.24 18.89
N ARG A 206 9.73 6.14 18.33
CA ARG A 206 10.04 7.44 18.93
C ARG A 206 8.78 8.28 19.15
N HIS A 207 7.79 8.15 18.28
CA HIS A 207 6.52 8.85 18.36
C HIS A 207 5.46 8.11 19.20
N GLY A 208 5.80 6.96 19.79
CA GLY A 208 4.86 6.15 20.57
C GLY A 208 3.73 5.53 19.75
N LEU A 209 3.89 5.44 18.42
CA LEU A 209 2.82 5.03 17.50
C LEU A 209 2.82 3.55 17.17
N ARG A 210 3.72 2.74 17.75
CA ARG A 210 3.83 1.30 17.41
C ARG A 210 2.50 0.56 17.45
N ALA A 211 1.71 0.76 18.49
CA ALA A 211 0.41 0.10 18.66
C ALA A 211 -0.67 0.58 17.68
N ALA A 212 -0.51 1.79 17.12
CA ALA A 212 -1.40 2.35 16.12
C ALA A 212 -1.23 1.69 14.75
N PHE A 213 0.00 1.31 14.41
CA PHE A 213 0.30 0.71 13.11
C PHE A 213 -0.19 -0.73 13.03
N PHE A 214 -1.24 -0.94 12.25
CA PHE A 214 -1.81 -2.25 12.03
C PHE A 214 -1.00 -3.09 11.04
N GLY A 215 -0.51 -2.47 9.97
CA GLY A 215 0.29 -3.17 8.98
C GLY A 215 0.54 -2.38 7.71
N GLN A 216 1.00 -3.09 6.68
CA GLN A 216 1.35 -2.56 5.37
C GLN A 216 0.63 -3.31 4.26
N LEU A 217 0.03 -2.59 3.31
CA LEU A 217 -0.27 -3.11 1.99
C LEU A 217 0.90 -2.78 1.06
N ALA A 218 1.50 -3.82 0.50
CA ALA A 218 2.64 -3.75 -0.40
C ALA A 218 2.37 -4.43 -1.74
N GLY A 219 3.29 -4.28 -2.68
CA GLY A 219 3.32 -4.97 -3.95
C GLY A 219 4.73 -5.47 -4.27
N HIS A 220 5.18 -5.15 -5.48
CA HIS A 220 6.53 -5.39 -6.00
C HIS A 220 6.93 -6.85 -6.26
N GLN A 221 6.73 -7.78 -5.31
CA GLN A 221 7.16 -9.18 -5.48
C GLN A 221 6.16 -10.05 -6.27
N HIS A 222 5.10 -9.44 -6.79
CA HIS A 222 4.08 -10.09 -7.62
C HIS A 222 3.53 -11.40 -7.02
N ARG A 223 3.47 -11.46 -5.69
CA ARG A 223 3.02 -12.63 -4.94
C ARG A 223 1.82 -12.31 -4.09
N TRP A 224 1.17 -13.37 -3.63
CA TRP A 224 0.17 -13.28 -2.57
C TRP A 224 0.85 -13.47 -1.23
N PHE A 225 0.77 -12.46 -0.37
CA PHE A 225 1.30 -12.54 0.98
C PHE A 225 0.28 -12.04 2.00
N ASN A 226 0.23 -12.72 3.15
CA ASN A 226 -0.52 -12.29 4.33
C ASN A 226 0.20 -12.85 5.56
N GLY A 227 1.10 -12.06 6.13
CA GLY A 227 1.99 -12.52 7.20
C GLY A 227 2.46 -11.38 8.09
N LYS A 228 3.46 -11.66 8.92
CA LYS A 228 4.15 -10.63 9.71
C LYS A 228 5.12 -9.86 8.80
N ALA A 229 5.20 -8.54 8.96
CA ALA A 229 6.23 -7.76 8.27
C ALA A 229 7.63 -7.95 8.88
N PHE A 230 7.69 -8.16 10.20
CA PHE A 230 8.91 -8.21 11.00
C PHE A 230 9.02 -9.53 11.78
N ASP A 231 10.24 -9.94 12.13
CA ASP A 231 10.50 -11.16 12.91
C ASP A 231 10.50 -10.87 14.42
N GLU A 232 10.76 -9.62 14.79
CA GLU A 232 10.94 -9.20 16.17
C GLU A 232 9.63 -9.31 16.97
N PRO A 233 9.66 -9.89 18.18
CA PRO A 233 8.45 -10.09 18.98
C PRO A 233 7.67 -8.80 19.27
N SER A 234 8.38 -7.69 19.48
CA SER A 234 7.80 -6.37 19.74
C SER A 234 6.99 -5.80 18.56
N TRP A 235 7.19 -6.33 17.35
CA TRP A 235 6.49 -5.94 16.12
C TRP A 235 5.60 -7.06 15.56
N SER A 236 5.31 -8.08 16.36
CA SER A 236 4.59 -9.28 15.94
C SER A 236 3.14 -9.05 15.48
N THR A 237 2.55 -7.92 15.88
CA THR A 237 1.20 -7.48 15.47
C THR A 237 1.20 -6.75 14.14
N PHE A 238 2.34 -6.23 13.68
CA PHE A 238 2.42 -5.52 12.40
C PHE A 238 2.41 -6.53 11.25
N ARG A 239 1.35 -6.45 10.45
CA ARG A 239 1.11 -7.37 9.34
C ARG A 239 1.54 -6.78 8.00
N GLN A 240 1.77 -7.63 7.02
CA GLN A 240 2.00 -7.25 5.63
C GLN A 240 1.06 -8.06 4.74
N TRP A 241 0.45 -7.38 3.78
CA TRP A 241 -0.32 -7.97 2.69
C TRP A 241 0.29 -7.57 1.36
N GLU A 242 0.28 -8.49 0.41
CA GLU A 242 0.66 -8.21 -0.97
C GLU A 242 -0.42 -8.71 -1.92
N ASN A 243 -0.71 -7.87 -2.92
CA ASN A 243 -1.52 -8.24 -4.08
C ASN A 243 -0.60 -8.54 -5.26
N SER A 244 -0.84 -9.68 -5.88
CA SER A 244 -0.10 -10.12 -7.06
C SER A 244 -0.64 -9.39 -8.29
N ALA A 245 0.13 -8.48 -8.90
CA ALA A 245 -0.28 -7.81 -10.14
C ALA A 245 -0.32 -8.79 -11.34
N VAL A 246 0.53 -9.82 -11.31
CA VAL A 246 0.63 -10.95 -12.26
C VAL A 246 1.01 -12.22 -11.48
N LYS A 247 0.54 -13.40 -11.89
CA LYS A 247 0.76 -14.67 -11.16
C LYS A 247 2.25 -15.09 -11.19
N GLY A 248 3.04 -14.62 -10.22
CA GLY A 248 4.49 -14.85 -10.15
C GLY A 248 5.29 -14.02 -11.16
N ASP A 249 6.55 -14.38 -11.38
CA ASP A 249 7.45 -13.68 -12.34
C ASP A 249 7.08 -13.93 -13.81
N LYS A 250 6.06 -14.77 -14.07
CA LYS A 250 5.51 -14.96 -15.41
C LYS A 250 4.35 -14.01 -15.59
N ALA A 251 4.47 -13.13 -16.58
CA ALA A 251 3.33 -12.45 -17.16
C ALA A 251 2.34 -13.51 -17.68
N ASP A 252 1.35 -13.83 -16.85
CA ASP A 252 0.23 -14.66 -17.25
C ASP A 252 -0.84 -13.72 -17.79
N HIS A 253 -0.94 -13.61 -19.11
CA HIS A 253 -1.95 -12.78 -19.77
C HIS A 253 -3.39 -13.20 -19.39
N ALA A 254 -3.59 -14.39 -18.81
CA ALA A 254 -4.88 -14.81 -18.28
C ALA A 254 -5.22 -14.17 -16.92
N MET A 255 -4.22 -13.73 -16.14
CA MET A 255 -4.44 -13.00 -14.90
C MET A 255 -4.26 -11.49 -15.12
N ALA A 256 -5.36 -10.83 -15.50
CA ALA A 256 -5.33 -9.42 -15.88
C ALA A 256 -5.42 -8.44 -14.70
N SER A 257 -5.94 -8.86 -13.55
CA SER A 257 -6.20 -7.98 -12.41
C SER A 257 -6.37 -8.73 -11.10
N SER A 258 -6.01 -8.08 -10.00
CA SER A 258 -6.21 -8.61 -8.65
C SER A 258 -6.44 -7.50 -7.63
N LEU A 259 -7.16 -7.79 -6.55
CA LEU A 259 -7.44 -6.85 -5.46
C LEU A 259 -7.61 -7.58 -4.12
N SER A 260 -7.44 -6.84 -3.03
CA SER A 260 -7.80 -7.28 -1.68
C SER A 260 -8.90 -6.39 -1.13
N VAL A 261 -9.93 -7.01 -0.56
CA VAL A 261 -10.99 -6.33 0.20
C VAL A 261 -10.73 -6.55 1.68
N PHE A 262 -10.53 -5.46 2.41
CA PHE A 262 -10.36 -5.46 3.85
C PHE A 262 -11.71 -5.24 4.53
N THR A 263 -12.06 -6.12 5.47
CA THR A 263 -13.19 -5.90 6.37
C THR A 263 -12.69 -5.13 7.58
N VAL A 264 -13.34 -4.02 7.90
CA VAL A 264 -12.98 -3.15 9.03
C VAL A 264 -14.15 -3.10 9.99
N GLN A 265 -13.87 -3.22 11.29
CA GLN A 265 -14.82 -3.03 12.38
C GLN A 265 -14.14 -2.27 13.50
N ARG A 266 -14.78 -1.20 14.00
CA ARG A 266 -14.25 -0.33 15.07
C ARG A 266 -12.84 0.16 14.76
N ALA A 267 -12.63 0.67 13.54
CA ALA A 267 -11.34 1.15 13.04
C ALA A 267 -10.18 0.13 13.08
N ARG A 268 -10.52 -1.17 13.08
CA ARG A 268 -9.56 -2.28 13.01
C ARG A 268 -9.93 -3.20 11.87
N VAL A 269 -8.95 -3.62 11.10
CA VAL A 269 -9.16 -4.64 10.08
C VAL A 269 -9.39 -5.99 10.78
N THR A 270 -10.53 -6.61 10.48
CA THR A 270 -10.96 -7.91 11.04
C THR A 270 -10.96 -9.03 10.01
N GLY A 271 -10.77 -8.72 8.72
CA GLY A 271 -10.73 -9.71 7.66
C GLY A 271 -10.08 -9.18 6.40
N VAL A 272 -9.59 -10.09 5.57
CA VAL A 272 -9.09 -9.79 4.22
C VAL A 272 -9.60 -10.87 3.28
N THR A 273 -10.21 -10.48 2.17
CA THR A 273 -10.58 -11.40 1.09
C THR A 273 -9.87 -10.99 -0.18
N GLN A 274 -9.24 -11.95 -0.86
CA GLN A 274 -8.46 -11.69 -2.07
C GLN A 274 -9.26 -12.13 -3.29
N TYR A 275 -9.23 -11.29 -4.32
CA TYR A 275 -9.90 -11.51 -5.60
C TYR A 275 -8.86 -11.42 -6.72
N TRP A 276 -8.98 -12.28 -7.72
CA TRP A 276 -8.21 -12.18 -8.96
C TRP A 276 -9.06 -12.61 -10.14
N GLN A 277 -8.77 -12.07 -11.30
CA GLN A 277 -9.39 -12.51 -12.54
C GLN A 277 -8.47 -13.55 -13.21
N GLU A 278 -9.01 -14.68 -13.64
CA GLU A 278 -8.29 -15.71 -14.40
C GLU A 278 -9.16 -16.09 -15.60
N CYS A 279 -8.66 -15.88 -16.81
CA CYS A 279 -9.40 -16.09 -18.07
C CYS A 279 -10.75 -15.34 -18.11
N GLY A 280 -10.77 -14.08 -17.65
CA GLY A 280 -11.99 -13.28 -17.60
C GLY A 280 -12.92 -13.59 -16.41
N VAL A 281 -12.66 -14.65 -15.64
CA VAL A 281 -13.51 -15.08 -14.52
C VAL A 281 -12.92 -14.63 -13.18
N TRP A 282 -13.73 -13.94 -12.36
CA TRP A 282 -13.34 -13.60 -10.99
C TRP A 282 -13.29 -14.83 -10.09
N ARG A 283 -12.18 -14.97 -9.39
CA ARG A 283 -11.90 -16.00 -8.39
C ARG A 283 -11.70 -15.33 -7.05
N THR A 284 -11.99 -16.06 -5.98
CA THR A 284 -11.81 -15.58 -4.62
C THR A 284 -11.01 -16.59 -3.82
N LYS A 285 -10.22 -16.07 -2.89
CA LYS A 285 -9.55 -16.84 -1.86
C LYS A 285 -9.80 -16.13 -0.57
N HIS A 286 -10.52 -16.80 0.31
CA HIS A 286 -10.51 -16.43 1.72
C HIS A 286 -9.19 -16.95 2.27
N PRO A 287 -8.19 -16.08 2.56
CA PRO A 287 -7.07 -16.53 3.36
C PRO A 287 -7.68 -17.14 4.62
N ARG A 288 -7.39 -18.41 4.90
CA ARG A 288 -7.67 -18.95 6.23
C ARG A 288 -6.89 -18.02 7.15
N MET A 289 -7.60 -17.14 7.87
CA MET A 289 -7.00 -16.46 8.99
C MET A 289 -6.61 -17.60 9.91
N ASN A 290 -5.32 -17.95 9.91
CA ASN A 290 -4.79 -18.88 10.88
C ASN A 290 -5.28 -18.33 12.21
N ARG A 291 -6.22 -19.03 12.86
CA ARG A 291 -6.66 -18.68 14.20
C ARG A 291 -5.36 -18.54 14.97
N LEU A 292 -5.03 -17.31 15.35
CA LEU A 292 -3.94 -17.04 16.27
C LEU A 292 -4.25 -17.93 17.47
N ARG A 293 -3.54 -19.04 17.60
CA ARG A 293 -3.37 -19.68 18.90
C ARG A 293 -2.50 -18.69 19.65
N ILE A 294 -3.17 -17.79 20.37
CA ILE A 294 -2.56 -16.99 21.44
C ILE A 294 -2.24 -17.98 22.56
#